data_AF-A0A073IW22-F1
#
_entry.id   AF-A0A073IW22-F1
#
_cell.length_a   1.000
_cell.length_b   1.000
_cell.length_c   1.000
_cell.angle_alpha   90.00
_cell.angle_beta   90.00
_cell.angle_gamma   90.00
#
_symmetry.space_group_name_H-M   'P 1'
#
loop_
_entity.id
_entity.type
_entity.pdbx_description
1 polymer ?
#
loop_
_entity_poly.entity_id
_entity_poly.type
_entity_poly.pdbx_seq_one_letter_code
_entity_poly.pdbx_strand_id
1 'polypeptide(L)'
;MTKKSKRDELFDLADNVVDTILNMSDEELDAELEREGIAPEDAVKAFDSLVDSARMKAGQKSLLRAREELVADKRSARSCRPRSAAEARALVERAAKEHPQMTQAARNAQSGAMSDSDVFDLLDDLEELGFSFGDAET
;
A
#
# COMPACT_ATOMS: atom_id res chain seq x y z
N MET A 1 4.40 -52.82 -52.94
CA MET A 1 4.94 -51.60 -52.31
C MET A 1 4.42 -50.40 -53.07
N THR A 2 3.43 -49.71 -52.52
CA THR A 2 2.85 -48.49 -53.10
C THR A 2 3.79 -47.31 -52.85
N LYS A 3 4.05 -46.53 -53.90
CA LYS A 3 4.93 -45.35 -53.85
C LYS A 3 4.22 -44.25 -53.04
N LYS A 4 4.82 -43.77 -51.94
CA LYS A 4 4.29 -42.61 -51.21
C LYS A 4 4.18 -41.41 -52.15
N SER A 5 3.12 -40.62 -52.03
CA SER A 5 2.99 -39.40 -52.81
C SER A 5 3.89 -38.31 -52.22
N LYS A 6 4.31 -37.34 -53.03
CA LYS A 6 5.06 -36.15 -52.55
C LYS A 6 4.33 -35.40 -51.42
N ARG A 7 3.00 -35.52 -51.36
CA ARG A 7 2.20 -34.89 -50.31
C ARG A 7 2.39 -35.60 -48.97
N ASP A 8 2.48 -36.92 -48.99
CA ASP A 8 2.71 -37.74 -47.80
C ASP A 8 4.12 -37.49 -47.24
N GLU A 9 5.12 -37.32 -48.12
CA GLU A 9 6.49 -36.95 -47.73
C GLU A 9 6.57 -35.56 -47.06
N LEU A 10 5.74 -34.60 -47.47
CA LEU A 10 5.68 -33.27 -46.85
C LEU A 10 5.00 -33.29 -45.48
N PHE A 11 3.96 -34.10 -45.30
CA PHE A 11 3.33 -34.30 -44.00
C PHE A 11 4.30 -34.99 -43.03
N ASP A 12 4.98 -36.03 -43.48
CA ASP A 12 6.00 -36.71 -42.68
C ASP A 12 7.11 -35.72 -42.24
N LEU A 13 7.50 -34.76 -43.10
CA LEU A 13 8.48 -33.73 -42.73
C LEU A 13 7.93 -32.74 -41.71
N ALA A 14 6.69 -32.28 -41.88
CA ALA A 14 6.07 -31.34 -40.94
C ALA A 14 5.94 -31.97 -39.54
N ASP A 15 5.51 -33.23 -39.47
CA ASP A 15 5.40 -33.97 -38.21
C ASP A 15 6.78 -34.17 -37.57
N ASN A 16 7.80 -34.53 -38.35
CA ASN A 16 9.18 -34.65 -37.82
C ASN A 16 9.74 -33.32 -37.31
N VAL A 17 9.44 -32.19 -37.95
CA VAL A 17 9.88 -30.88 -37.48
C VAL A 17 9.20 -30.52 -36.16
N VAL A 18 7.89 -30.77 -36.05
CA VAL A 18 7.13 -30.56 -34.82
C VAL A 18 7.67 -31.45 -33.70
N ASP A 19 7.88 -32.74 -33.97
CA ASP A 19 8.43 -33.68 -32.99
C ASP A 19 9.86 -33.29 -32.58
N THR A 20 10.67 -32.76 -33.49
CA THR A 20 12.01 -32.29 -33.14
C THR A 20 11.94 -31.10 -32.19
N ILE A 21 11.08 -30.11 -32.47
CA ILE A 21 10.90 -28.93 -31.61
C ILE A 21 10.35 -29.34 -30.24
N LEU A 22 9.37 -30.24 -30.20
CA LEU A 22 8.74 -30.68 -28.94
C LEU A 22 9.64 -31.56 -28.08
N ASN A 23 10.66 -32.19 -28.69
CA ASN A 23 11.63 -33.04 -27.98
C ASN A 23 12.98 -32.34 -27.74
N MET A 24 13.12 -31.06 -28.11
CA MET A 24 14.32 -30.29 -27.76
C MET A 24 14.47 -30.20 -26.24
N SER A 25 15.70 -30.34 -25.75
CA SER A 25 15.99 -30.08 -24.35
C SER A 25 15.98 -28.58 -24.05
N ASP A 26 15.87 -28.22 -22.76
CA ASP A 26 15.93 -26.81 -22.34
C ASP A 26 17.25 -26.15 -22.80
N GLU A 27 18.37 -26.87 -22.77
CA GLU A 27 19.66 -26.36 -23.25
C GLU A 27 19.69 -26.13 -24.77
N GLU A 28 19.00 -26.99 -25.54
CA GLU A 28 18.89 -26.81 -26.99
C GLU A 28 17.99 -25.63 -27.34
N LEU A 29 16.92 -25.41 -26.57
CA LEU A 29 16.05 -24.24 -26.70
C LEU A 29 16.80 -22.96 -26.37
N ASP A 30 17.54 -22.91 -25.26
CA ASP A 30 18.33 -21.75 -24.86
C ASP A 30 19.37 -21.40 -25.93
N ALA A 31 20.06 -22.40 -26.48
CA ALA A 31 21.02 -22.22 -27.57
C ALA A 31 20.39 -21.69 -28.87
N GLU A 32 19.15 -22.08 -29.18
CA GLU A 32 18.41 -21.54 -30.34
C GLU A 32 17.98 -20.09 -30.10
N LEU A 33 17.47 -19.79 -28.90
CA LEU A 33 17.07 -18.43 -28.51
C LEU A 33 18.27 -17.48 -28.52
N GLU A 34 19.42 -17.90 -27.97
CA GLU A 34 20.66 -17.12 -28.03
C GLU A 34 21.10 -16.85 -29.48
N ARG A 35 20.94 -17.83 -30.38
CA ARG A 35 21.28 -17.69 -31.80
C ARG A 35 20.39 -16.66 -32.50
N GLU A 36 19.13 -16.55 -32.09
CA GLU A 36 18.20 -15.51 -32.55
C GLU A 36 18.41 -14.16 -31.83
N GLY A 37 19.34 -14.07 -30.88
CA GLY A 37 19.63 -12.87 -30.09
C GLY A 37 18.60 -12.61 -28.99
N ILE A 38 17.86 -13.65 -28.58
CA ILE A 38 16.85 -13.62 -27.53
C ILE A 38 17.49 -14.16 -26.25
N ALA A 39 17.49 -13.37 -25.18
CA ALA A 39 17.95 -13.80 -23.86
C ALA A 39 16.74 -14.16 -22.97
N PRO A 40 16.53 -15.44 -22.61
CA PRO A 40 15.40 -15.86 -21.75
C PRO A 40 15.38 -15.15 -20.39
N GLU A 41 16.58 -14.88 -19.86
CA GLU A 41 16.82 -14.18 -18.59
C GLU A 41 16.19 -12.78 -18.56
N ASP A 42 16.09 -12.12 -19.71
CA ASP A 42 15.52 -10.78 -19.79
C ASP A 42 13.99 -10.82 -19.69
N ALA A 43 13.35 -11.89 -20.20
CA ALA A 43 11.93 -12.12 -20.02
C ALA A 43 11.57 -12.38 -18.54
N VAL A 44 12.40 -13.17 -17.84
CA VAL A 44 12.25 -13.43 -16.40
C VAL A 44 12.37 -12.12 -15.61
N LYS A 45 13.43 -11.32 -15.86
CA LYS A 45 13.62 -10.02 -15.19
C LYS A 45 12.48 -9.05 -15.46
N ALA A 46 11.95 -9.02 -16.68
CA ALA A 46 10.82 -8.16 -17.04
C ALA A 46 9.56 -8.57 -16.27
N PHE A 47 9.33 -9.88 -16.11
CA PHE A 47 8.20 -10.39 -15.35
C PHE A 47 8.33 -10.08 -13.86
N ASP A 48 9.51 -10.31 -13.27
CA ASP A 48 9.76 -9.98 -11.85
C ASP A 48 9.55 -8.49 -11.58
N SER A 49 10.07 -7.63 -12.45
CA SER A 49 9.89 -6.17 -12.35
C SER A 49 8.41 -5.76 -12.40
N LEU A 50 7.60 -6.45 -13.22
CA LEU A 50 6.16 -6.21 -13.33
C LEU A 50 5.44 -6.64 -12.04
N VAL A 51 5.81 -7.80 -11.49
CA VAL A 51 5.25 -8.34 -10.24
C VAL A 51 5.55 -7.40 -9.08
N ASP A 52 6.79 -6.93 -8.95
CA ASP A 52 7.18 -6.00 -7.89
C ASP A 52 6.44 -4.67 -8.00
N SER A 53 6.32 -4.14 -9.23
CA SER A 53 5.52 -2.93 -9.50
C SER A 53 4.04 -3.12 -9.10
N ALA A 54 3.47 -4.29 -9.37
CA ALA A 54 2.10 -4.62 -9.00
C ALA A 54 1.94 -4.71 -7.48
N ARG A 55 2.88 -5.36 -6.77
CA ARG A 55 2.90 -5.44 -5.30
C ARG A 55 2.95 -4.06 -4.66
N MET A 56 3.82 -3.16 -5.16
CA MET A 56 3.91 -1.79 -4.65
C MET A 56 2.58 -1.03 -4.82
N LYS A 57 1.95 -1.13 -5.99
CA LYS A 57 0.65 -0.49 -6.25
C LYS A 57 -0.46 -1.05 -5.36
N ALA A 58 -0.50 -2.37 -5.17
CA ALA A 58 -1.46 -3.00 -4.28
C ALA A 58 -1.27 -2.54 -2.82
N GLY A 59 -0.03 -2.46 -2.35
CA GLY A 59 0.32 -1.94 -1.03
C GLY A 59 -0.11 -0.49 -0.84
N GLN A 60 0.16 0.39 -1.81
CA GLN A 60 -0.28 1.79 -1.79
C GLN A 60 -1.81 1.90 -1.71
N LYS A 61 -2.53 1.11 -2.51
CA LYS A 61 -4.00 1.10 -2.50
C LYS A 61 -4.55 0.62 -1.16
N SER A 62 -3.95 -0.42 -0.58
CA SER A 62 -4.33 -0.92 0.74
C SER A 62 -4.10 0.13 1.83
N LEU A 63 -2.99 0.84 1.77
CA LEU A 63 -2.65 1.89 2.73
C LEU A 63 -3.60 3.09 2.61
N LEU A 64 -3.94 3.51 1.39
CA LEU A 64 -4.94 4.57 1.18
C LEU A 64 -6.29 4.18 1.77
N ARG A 65 -6.75 2.96 1.50
CA ARG A 65 -8.00 2.44 2.07
C ARG A 65 -7.98 2.42 3.59
N ALA A 66 -6.91 1.93 4.21
CA ALA A 66 -6.77 1.90 5.66
C ALA A 66 -6.79 3.32 6.26
N ARG A 67 -6.20 4.31 5.57
CA ARG A 67 -6.27 5.73 6.00
C ARG A 67 -7.68 6.28 5.90
N GLU A 68 -8.42 5.96 4.84
CA GLU A 68 -9.82 6.38 4.67
C GLU A 68 -10.70 5.77 5.76
N GLU A 69 -10.52 4.48 6.06
CA GLU A 69 -11.22 3.77 7.13
C GLU A 69 -10.89 4.40 8.50
N LEU A 70 -9.62 4.70 8.80
CA LEU A 70 -9.22 5.38 10.03
C LEU A 70 -9.86 6.77 10.17
N VAL A 71 -9.92 7.55 9.08
CA VAL A 71 -10.57 8.88 9.09
C VAL A 71 -12.08 8.75 9.32
N ALA A 72 -12.71 7.74 8.71
CA ALA A 72 -14.13 7.48 8.92
C ALA A 72 -14.42 7.05 10.38
N ASP A 73 -13.59 6.17 10.93
CA ASP A 73 -13.69 5.73 12.33
C ASP A 73 -13.50 6.90 13.28
N LYS A 74 -12.47 7.75 13.08
CA LYS A 74 -12.25 8.97 13.87
C LYS A 74 -13.46 9.91 13.81
N ARG A 75 -14.08 10.08 12.64
CA ARG A 75 -15.31 10.90 12.51
C ARG A 75 -16.50 10.28 13.23
N SER A 76 -16.60 8.96 13.26
CA SER A 76 -17.69 8.25 13.94
C SER A 76 -17.53 8.21 15.47
N ALA A 77 -16.29 8.16 15.95
CA ALA A 77 -15.95 8.15 17.38
C ALA A 77 -15.97 9.55 18.01
N ARG A 78 -15.93 10.62 17.21
CA ARG A 78 -16.10 12.00 17.71
C ARG A 78 -17.46 12.16 18.38
N SER A 79 -17.43 12.18 19.71
CA SER A 79 -18.54 12.65 20.54
C SER A 79 -18.83 14.11 20.19
N CYS A 80 -19.91 14.32 19.42
CA CYS A 80 -20.39 15.61 18.94
C CYS A 80 -20.91 16.53 20.07
N ARG A 81 -20.06 16.94 21.02
CA ARG A 81 -20.31 18.20 21.73
C ARG A 81 -19.59 19.31 20.96
N PRO A 82 -20.33 20.24 20.34
CA PRO A 82 -19.70 21.42 19.77
C PRO A 82 -19.05 22.21 20.91
N ARG A 83 -17.72 22.34 20.88
CA ARG A 83 -16.93 23.15 21.81
C ARG A 83 -16.43 24.39 21.10
N SER A 84 -16.33 25.51 21.82
CA SER A 84 -15.65 26.69 21.30
C SER A 84 -14.13 26.50 21.30
N ALA A 85 -13.41 27.22 20.43
CA ALA A 85 -11.94 27.17 20.40
C ALA A 85 -11.32 27.60 21.75
N ALA A 86 -11.98 28.53 22.45
CA ALA A 86 -11.56 28.97 23.78
C ALA A 86 -11.71 27.85 24.83
N GLU A 87 -12.83 27.12 24.82
CA GLU A 87 -13.04 25.96 25.69
C GLU A 87 -12.01 24.86 25.41
N ALA A 88 -11.75 24.54 24.14
CA ALA A 88 -10.77 23.53 23.78
C ALA A 88 -9.36 23.86 24.29
N ARG A 89 -8.94 25.13 24.14
CA ARG A 89 -7.65 25.60 24.69
C ARG A 89 -7.60 25.49 26.21
N ALA A 90 -8.67 25.88 26.91
CA ALA A 90 -8.73 25.80 28.37
C ALA A 90 -8.63 24.35 28.88
N LEU A 91 -9.25 23.41 28.16
CA LEU A 91 -9.18 21.97 28.49
C LEU A 91 -7.78 21.40 28.27
N VAL A 92 -7.15 21.69 27.13
CA VAL A 92 -5.76 21.29 26.86
C VAL A 92 -4.81 21.87 27.90
N GLU A 93 -5.01 23.14 28.29
CA GLU A 93 -4.23 23.78 29.35
C GLU A 93 -4.42 23.11 30.71
N ARG A 94 -5.66 22.76 31.07
CA ARG A 94 -5.97 22.05 32.31
C ARG A 94 -5.27 20.69 32.36
N ALA A 95 -5.36 19.90 31.29
CA ALA A 95 -4.62 18.63 31.18
C ALA A 95 -3.10 18.83 31.31
N ALA A 96 -2.53 19.83 30.61
CA ALA A 96 -1.09 20.10 30.67
C ALA A 96 -0.60 20.47 32.08
N LYS A 97 -1.45 21.13 32.88
CA LYS A 97 -1.16 21.45 34.29
C LYS A 97 -1.31 20.24 35.21
N GLU A 98 -2.33 19.42 35.00
CA GLU A 98 -2.61 18.22 35.80
C GLU A 98 -1.61 17.08 35.52
N HIS A 99 -1.03 17.05 34.32
CA HIS A 99 -0.08 16.03 33.89
C HIS A 99 1.21 16.65 33.33
N PRO A 100 2.18 17.02 34.20
CA PRO A 100 3.45 17.64 33.80
C PRO A 100 4.30 16.80 32.83
N GLN A 101 4.04 15.48 32.74
CA GLN A 101 4.69 14.56 31.82
C GLN A 101 4.14 14.59 30.37
N MET A 102 3.17 15.45 30.07
CA MET A 102 2.58 15.54 28.72
C MET A 102 3.55 16.02 27.64
N THR A 103 3.22 15.69 26.39
CA THR A 103 4.04 15.95 25.20
C THR A 103 4.33 17.44 25.02
N GLN A 104 5.44 17.77 24.34
CA GLN A 104 5.83 19.16 24.06
C GLN A 104 4.77 19.93 23.26
N ALA A 105 3.89 19.23 22.53
CA ALA A 105 2.74 19.79 21.85
C ALA A 105 1.71 20.43 22.81
N ALA A 106 1.40 19.79 23.95
CA ALA A 106 0.50 20.34 24.96
C ALA A 106 1.03 21.63 25.60
N ARG A 107 2.36 21.76 25.71
CA ARG A 107 3.02 23.00 26.17
C ARG A 107 3.01 24.10 25.10
N ASN A 108 3.04 23.74 23.81
CA ASN A 108 2.97 24.70 22.70
C ASN A 108 1.54 25.22 22.44
N ALA A 109 0.51 24.52 22.91
CA ALA A 109 -0.86 25.03 22.87
C ALA A 109 -1.03 26.32 23.71
N GLN A 110 -0.25 26.48 24.78
CA GLN A 110 -0.27 27.68 25.64
C GLN A 110 0.32 28.94 24.98
N SER A 111 1.26 28.78 24.04
CA SER A 111 1.97 29.92 23.44
C SER A 111 1.21 30.58 22.30
N GLY A 112 -0.01 30.12 21.99
CA GLY A 112 -0.78 30.59 20.83
C GLY A 112 -0.13 30.23 19.49
N ALA A 113 0.88 29.36 19.51
CA ALA A 113 1.61 28.91 18.33
C ALA A 113 0.84 27.85 17.52
N MET A 114 -0.27 27.32 18.07
CA MET A 114 -1.13 26.34 17.42
C MET A 114 -2.38 27.01 16.86
N SER A 115 -2.81 26.58 15.67
CA SER A 115 -4.09 27.00 15.10
C SER A 115 -5.25 26.38 15.86
N ASP A 116 -6.46 26.93 15.72
CA ASP A 116 -7.64 26.39 16.39
C ASP A 116 -7.91 24.93 15.97
N SER A 117 -7.65 24.56 14.71
CA SER A 117 -7.77 23.16 14.26
C SER A 117 -6.78 22.24 14.96
N ASP A 118 -5.52 22.68 15.12
CA ASP A 118 -4.50 21.86 15.79
C ASP A 118 -4.83 21.66 17.28
N VAL A 119 -5.47 22.66 17.92
CA VAL A 119 -5.92 22.55 19.31
C VAL A 119 -7.07 21.53 19.44
N PHE A 120 -8.02 21.52 18.49
CA PHE A 120 -9.09 20.52 18.48
C PHE A 120 -8.54 19.11 18.25
N ASP A 121 -7.64 18.92 17.29
CA ASP A 121 -7.04 17.61 17.03
C ASP A 121 -6.21 17.12 18.22
N LEU A 122 -5.49 18.03 18.89
CA LEU A 122 -4.77 17.69 20.13
C LEU A 122 -5.73 17.31 21.25
N LEU A 123 -6.83 18.05 21.44
CA LEU A 123 -7.82 17.72 22.46
C LEU A 123 -8.44 16.33 22.22
N ASP A 124 -8.74 16.00 20.96
CA ASP A 124 -9.25 14.68 20.57
C ASP A 124 -8.23 13.57 20.90
N ASP A 125 -6.95 13.77 20.59
CA ASP A 125 -5.88 12.82 20.92
C ASP A 125 -5.78 12.61 22.45
N LEU A 126 -6.04 13.65 23.26
CA LEU A 126 -6.06 13.52 24.72
C LEU A 126 -7.26 12.73 25.22
N GLU A 127 -8.44 12.92 24.64
CA GLU A 127 -9.61 12.10 24.97
C GLU A 127 -9.38 10.63 24.60
N GLU A 128 -8.75 10.36 23.45
CA GLU A 128 -8.40 9.00 23.01
C GLU A 128 -7.41 8.32 23.98
N LEU A 129 -6.47 9.09 24.54
CA LEU A 129 -5.54 8.63 25.58
C LEU A 129 -6.18 8.42 26.96
N GLY A 130 -7.48 8.68 27.10
CA GLY A 130 -8.25 8.46 28.33
C GLY A 130 -8.22 9.63 29.31
N PHE A 131 -7.81 10.83 28.89
CA PHE A 131 -7.96 12.03 29.71
C PHE A 131 -9.43 12.46 29.72
N SER A 132 -10.10 12.22 30.84
CA SER A 132 -11.48 12.67 31.03
C SER A 132 -11.51 14.12 31.47
N PHE A 133 -11.90 15.01 30.56
CA PHE A 133 -12.17 16.40 30.89
C PHE A 133 -13.56 16.50 31.51
N GLY A 134 -13.65 16.35 32.84
CA GLY A 134 -14.91 16.54 33.56
C GLY A 134 -15.55 17.88 33.20
N ASP A 135 -16.86 17.86 32.97
CA ASP A 135 -17.70 19.06 32.93
C ASP A 135 -17.44 19.79 34.25
N ALA A 136 -16.83 20.97 34.19
CA ALA A 136 -16.83 21.83 35.35
C ALA A 136 -18.30 22.18 35.60
N GLU A 137 -18.89 21.61 36.65
CA GLU A 137 -20.08 22.19 37.23
C GLU A 137 -19.75 23.64 37.59
N THR A 138 -20.62 24.54 37.12
CA THR A 138 -20.76 25.99 37.33
C THR A 138 -20.09 26.94 36.34
#